data_AF-A0A5N4W2K5-F1
#
_entry.id   AF-A0A5N4W2K5-F1
#
_cell.length_a   1.000
_cell.length_b   1.000
_cell.length_c   1.000
_cell.angle_alpha   90.00
_cell.angle_beta   90.00
_cell.angle_gamma   90.00
#
_symmetry.space_group_name_H-M   'P 1'
#
loop_
_entity.id
_entity.type
_entity.pdbx_description
1 polymer ?
#
loop_
_entity_poly.entity_id
_entity_poly.type
_entity_poly.pdbx_seq_one_letter_code
_entity_poly.pdbx_strand_id
1 'polypeptide(L)'
;MKKIILLAIMLGLVGCGENGSSDVTSTTNNQSTELTSNSTQQAFSRSISTHSMTVPFGGWNLSSNPIPLGASAFYEAVNGLRTSSFVLTADASQVAKVLRGGAANIALTIAVDQILGAVDWILDPANNQIVYKNDCTKSDCPTPFMWRTNTYDHTIANNPNESCFKFAQPADTRLLKYVSHTIEKTSYDDIYKCHFVWYSYSSASNSTQVATIKSFAPNPDFEEEKKTLPLQTVAQKIIENADAGSLDAQVATMDAAAQILADAANDQVTQQSIVDQLENNAKCPSGIMSKSGQCWVCTKEDYPVITQRTKLAKVETARLGKCLPEMDNTALFIRINAFNEFVQARVNENSCWVPLDPGHVQQEQDGRNGALKCTNYLK
;
A
#
# COMPACT_ATOMS: atom_id res chain seq x y z
N MET A 1 -10.78 -23.34 1.55
CA MET A 1 -11.98 -23.07 2.39
C MET A 1 -12.26 -21.58 2.32
N LYS A 2 -13.29 -21.16 1.58
CA LYS A 2 -13.66 -19.75 1.38
C LYS A 2 -14.54 -19.29 2.55
N LYS A 3 -14.14 -18.24 3.26
CA LYS A 3 -15.02 -17.51 4.19
C LYS A 3 -15.48 -16.24 3.49
N ILE A 4 -16.78 -16.14 3.25
CA ILE A 4 -17.46 -14.94 2.77
C ILE A 4 -17.96 -14.21 4.02
N ILE A 5 -17.53 -12.98 4.25
CA ILE A 5 -18.08 -12.10 5.28
C ILE A 5 -18.85 -11.00 4.55
N LEU A 6 -20.17 -11.01 4.70
CA LEU A 6 -21.05 -9.88 4.37
C LEU A 6 -21.04 -8.90 5.56
N LEU A 7 -20.81 -7.62 5.30
CA LEU A 7 -21.07 -6.55 6.26
C LEU A 7 -22.24 -5.70 5.78
N ALA A 8 -23.28 -5.62 6.61
CA ALA A 8 -24.47 -4.79 6.42
C ALA A 8 -24.22 -3.40 7.03
N ILE A 9 -24.57 -2.35 6.30
CA ILE A 9 -24.52 -0.95 6.77
C ILE A 9 -25.93 -0.57 7.25
N MET A 10 -26.07 -0.27 8.55
CA MET A 10 -27.25 0.35 9.15
C MET A 10 -27.07 1.86 9.16
N LEU A 11 -28.01 2.56 8.53
CA LEU A 11 -28.18 4.02 8.58
C LEU A 11 -28.86 4.42 9.89
N GLY A 12 -28.23 5.30 10.67
CA GLY A 12 -28.84 6.02 11.78
C GLY A 12 -28.98 7.51 11.44
N LEU A 13 -30.21 7.94 11.14
CA LEU A 13 -30.69 9.31 11.35
C LEU A 13 -31.07 9.46 12.82
N VAL A 14 -30.74 10.58 13.50
CA VAL A 14 -31.63 11.70 13.92
C VAL A 14 -30.76 12.73 14.67
N GLY A 15 -31.13 14.02 14.62
CA GLY A 15 -30.97 14.91 15.78
C GLY A 15 -30.56 16.35 15.49
N CYS A 16 -31.52 17.18 15.07
CA CYS A 16 -31.41 18.63 15.15
C CYS A 16 -31.48 19.10 16.62
N GLY A 17 -30.74 20.16 16.96
CA GLY A 17 -30.88 20.89 18.21
C GLY A 17 -30.25 22.28 18.11
N GLU A 18 -31.07 23.30 17.86
CA GLU A 18 -30.74 24.72 18.01
C GLU A 18 -30.74 25.12 19.49
N ASN A 19 -29.87 26.06 19.87
CA ASN A 19 -30.24 27.32 20.55
C ASN A 19 -29.02 28.02 21.16
N GLY A 20 -28.99 29.36 21.06
CA GLY A 20 -28.41 30.20 22.12
C GLY A 20 -27.31 31.17 21.70
N SER A 21 -27.72 32.28 21.06
CA SER A 21 -26.95 33.51 20.94
C SER A 21 -26.69 34.15 22.32
N SER A 22 -25.50 34.74 22.50
CA SER A 22 -25.26 35.91 23.36
C SER A 22 -23.91 36.55 23.02
N ASP A 23 -23.97 37.71 22.34
CA ASP A 23 -22.88 38.67 22.20
C ASP A 23 -22.53 39.31 23.55
N VAL A 24 -21.23 39.44 23.87
CA VAL A 24 -20.70 40.52 24.70
C VAL A 24 -19.34 40.95 24.13
N THR A 25 -19.27 42.22 23.72
CA THR A 25 -18.05 42.95 23.38
C THR A 25 -17.40 43.53 24.63
N SER A 26 -16.09 43.30 24.79
CA SER A 26 -15.22 44.23 25.51
C SER A 26 -13.76 44.02 25.14
N THR A 27 -13.16 45.09 24.60
CA THR A 27 -11.77 45.27 24.21
C THR A 27 -10.88 45.44 25.44
N THR A 28 -9.82 44.66 25.61
CA THR A 28 -8.55 45.13 26.19
C THR A 28 -7.40 44.21 25.77
N ASN A 29 -6.41 44.77 25.07
CA ASN A 29 -5.10 44.16 24.84
C ASN A 29 -4.32 44.11 26.16
N ASN A 30 -3.77 42.94 26.52
CA ASN A 30 -2.37 42.83 26.92
C ASN A 30 -1.92 41.36 26.95
N GLN A 31 -0.71 41.17 26.41
CA GLN A 31 0.00 39.91 26.21
C GLN A 31 0.17 39.12 27.51
N SER A 32 -0.08 37.81 27.44
CA SER A 32 0.55 36.78 28.27
C SER A 32 0.46 35.46 27.52
N THR A 33 1.63 34.89 27.25
CA THR A 33 1.89 33.53 26.77
C THR A 33 1.27 32.50 27.71
N GLU A 34 0.33 31.69 27.20
CA GLU A 34 0.15 30.31 27.66
C GLU A 34 -0.58 29.45 26.63
N LEU A 35 0.04 28.29 26.38
CA LEU A 35 -0.46 27.01 25.86
C LEU A 35 -1.94 26.94 25.43
N THR A 36 -2.16 26.83 24.12
CA THR A 36 -3.36 26.18 23.58
C THR A 36 -2.97 25.16 22.53
N SER A 37 -3.23 23.91 22.88
CA SER A 37 -3.37 22.71 22.05
C SER A 37 -3.94 23.00 20.65
N ASN A 38 -3.13 22.82 19.61
CA ASN A 38 -3.59 22.59 18.24
C ASN A 38 -2.45 22.08 17.34
N SER A 39 -1.83 20.98 17.74
CA SER A 39 -0.77 20.31 16.97
C SER A 39 -1.11 18.84 16.74
N THR A 40 -2.22 18.53 16.08
CA THR A 40 -2.48 17.15 15.61
C THR A 40 -3.39 17.05 14.37
N GLN A 41 -3.47 18.09 13.53
CA GLN A 41 -4.11 17.98 12.20
C GLN A 41 -3.37 18.77 11.12
N GLN A 42 -2.04 18.64 11.11
CA GLN A 42 -1.27 18.82 9.87
C GLN A 42 -0.68 17.45 9.50
N ALA A 43 -1.59 16.51 9.21
CA ALA A 43 -1.26 15.50 8.23
C ALA A 43 -0.96 16.28 6.96
N PHE A 44 0.32 16.30 6.56
CA PHE A 44 0.71 16.80 5.26
C PHE A 44 -0.08 16.01 4.22
N SER A 45 -1.19 16.59 3.75
CA SER A 45 -1.70 16.36 2.42
C SER A 45 -0.61 16.85 1.46
N ARG A 46 0.48 16.09 1.35
CA ARG A 46 1.25 16.07 0.13
C ARG A 46 0.23 15.63 -0.90
N SER A 47 -0.09 16.55 -1.80
CA SER A 47 -0.70 16.21 -3.07
C SER A 47 0.01 14.95 -3.53
N ILE A 48 -0.71 13.83 -3.58
CA ILE A 48 -0.38 12.75 -4.50
C ILE A 48 -0.09 13.51 -5.78
N SER A 49 1.15 13.44 -6.26
CA SER A 49 1.47 14.02 -7.56
C SER A 49 0.45 13.39 -8.48
N THR A 50 -0.54 14.18 -8.91
CA THR A 50 -1.59 13.77 -9.82
C THR A 50 -0.88 13.53 -11.14
N HIS A 51 -0.17 12.42 -11.22
CA HIS A 51 0.04 11.75 -12.47
C HIS A 51 -1.36 11.37 -12.88
N SER A 52 -1.97 12.22 -13.70
CA SER A 52 -3.02 11.83 -14.63
C SER A 52 -2.44 10.66 -15.41
N MET A 53 -2.57 9.46 -14.86
CA MET A 53 -2.20 8.23 -15.51
C MET A 53 -3.26 8.01 -16.57
N THR A 54 -3.06 8.62 -17.75
CA THR A 54 -3.78 8.23 -18.95
C THR A 54 -3.18 6.92 -19.47
N VAL A 55 -3.18 5.89 -18.62
CA VAL A 55 -2.84 4.53 -19.02
C VAL A 55 -4.13 3.95 -19.59
N PRO A 56 -4.17 3.58 -20.89
CA PRO A 56 -5.39 3.06 -21.47
C PRO A 56 -5.58 1.62 -20.97
N PHE A 57 -6.21 1.45 -19.81
CA PHE A 57 -6.67 0.16 -19.32
C PHE A 57 -7.90 -0.30 -20.12
N GLY A 58 -7.79 -0.43 -21.45
CA GLY A 58 -8.90 -0.89 -22.29
C GLY A 58 -10.15 0.01 -22.26
N GLY A 59 -10.00 1.31 -22.02
CA GLY A 59 -11.12 2.26 -21.87
C GLY A 59 -11.69 2.37 -20.46
N TRP A 60 -11.17 1.60 -19.49
CA TRP A 60 -11.48 1.78 -18.08
C TRP A 60 -10.80 3.03 -17.52
N ASN A 61 -11.59 3.85 -16.83
CA ASN A 61 -11.11 4.98 -16.05
C ASN A 61 -11.15 4.61 -14.57
N LEU A 62 -9.99 4.63 -13.92
CA LEU A 62 -9.85 4.28 -12.51
C LEU A 62 -10.16 5.48 -11.60
N SER A 63 -10.70 5.21 -10.42
CA SER A 63 -10.86 6.20 -9.36
C SER A 63 -9.50 6.78 -8.96
N SER A 64 -9.36 8.11 -8.96
CA SER A 64 -8.10 8.77 -8.63
C SER A 64 -7.65 8.59 -7.16
N ASN A 65 -8.60 8.28 -6.27
CA ASN A 65 -8.36 8.09 -4.85
C ASN A 65 -8.79 6.67 -4.46
N PRO A 66 -7.86 5.70 -4.42
CA PRO A 66 -8.19 4.36 -3.93
C PRO A 66 -8.55 4.39 -2.44
N ILE A 67 -9.31 3.39 -2.02
CA ILE A 67 -9.69 3.19 -0.61
C ILE A 67 -8.70 2.19 0.02
N PRO A 68 -8.04 2.50 1.15
CA PRO A 68 -7.16 1.55 1.82
C PRO A 68 -7.95 0.37 2.38
N LEU A 69 -7.45 -0.84 2.15
CA LEU A 69 -7.94 -2.10 2.71
C LEU A 69 -6.75 -2.86 3.32
N GLY A 70 -6.30 -2.43 4.50
CA GLY A 70 -5.06 -2.92 5.10
C GLY A 70 -3.86 -2.55 4.23
N ALA A 71 -2.98 -3.50 3.92
CA ALA A 71 -1.87 -3.31 2.99
C ALA A 71 -2.28 -3.25 1.50
N SER A 72 -3.57 -3.30 1.18
CA SER A 72 -4.08 -3.28 -0.18
C SER A 72 -4.80 -1.97 -0.53
N ALA A 73 -4.88 -1.67 -1.81
CA ALA A 73 -5.62 -0.54 -2.35
C ALA A 73 -6.82 -1.05 -3.14
N PHE A 74 -8.02 -0.56 -2.80
CA PHE A 74 -9.25 -0.82 -3.54
C PHE A 74 -9.47 0.29 -4.57
N TYR A 75 -9.69 -0.11 -5.82
CA TYR A 75 -9.97 0.79 -6.93
C TYR A 75 -11.37 0.51 -7.48
N GLU A 76 -12.10 1.59 -7.74
CA GLU A 76 -13.29 1.58 -8.57
C GLU A 76 -12.91 1.98 -10.00
N ALA A 77 -13.66 1.48 -10.97
CA ALA A 77 -13.40 1.75 -12.38
C ALA A 77 -14.69 1.89 -13.17
N VAL A 78 -14.68 2.76 -14.16
CA VAL A 78 -15.81 2.99 -15.08
C VAL A 78 -15.39 2.88 -16.54
N ASN A 79 -16.19 2.19 -17.35
CA ASN A 79 -16.04 2.11 -18.79
C ASN A 79 -17.42 2.29 -19.43
N GLY A 80 -17.75 3.54 -19.77
CA GLY A 80 -19.10 3.93 -20.16
C GLY A 80 -20.11 3.67 -19.03
N LEU A 81 -21.08 2.78 -19.29
CA LEU A 81 -22.09 2.38 -18.30
C LEU A 81 -21.63 1.22 -17.40
N ARG A 82 -20.49 0.60 -17.70
CA ARG A 82 -19.97 -0.52 -16.92
C ARG A 82 -19.18 0.02 -15.74
N THR A 83 -19.46 -0.53 -14.57
CA THR A 83 -18.67 -0.29 -13.36
C THR A 83 -17.92 -1.55 -13.01
N SER A 84 -16.69 -1.43 -12.52
CA SER A 84 -15.91 -2.55 -12.01
C SER A 84 -15.14 -2.11 -10.78
N SER A 85 -14.61 -3.08 -10.06
CA SER A 85 -13.77 -2.85 -8.90
C SER A 85 -12.74 -3.96 -8.80
N PHE A 86 -11.55 -3.62 -8.31
CA PHE A 86 -10.51 -4.61 -8.03
C PHE A 86 -9.67 -4.16 -6.83
N VAL A 87 -8.92 -5.10 -6.28
CA VAL A 87 -8.00 -4.86 -5.16
C VAL A 87 -6.59 -5.13 -5.66
N LEU A 88 -5.70 -4.19 -5.37
CA LEU A 88 -4.27 -4.30 -5.69
C LEU A 88 -3.48 -4.38 -4.39
N THR A 89 -2.69 -5.45 -4.25
CA THR A 89 -1.83 -5.67 -3.09
C THR A 89 -0.39 -5.60 -3.54
N ALA A 90 0.38 -4.67 -2.98
CA ALA A 90 1.80 -4.56 -3.26
C ALA A 90 2.59 -5.59 -2.44
N ASP A 91 3.57 -6.24 -3.07
CA ASP A 91 4.53 -7.09 -2.37
C ASP A 91 5.66 -6.27 -1.71
N ALA A 92 6.47 -6.92 -0.88
CA ALA A 92 7.55 -6.27 -0.16
C ALA A 92 8.62 -5.65 -1.10
N SER A 93 8.80 -6.19 -2.31
CA SER A 93 9.73 -5.63 -3.29
C SER A 93 9.20 -4.33 -3.88
N GLN A 94 7.90 -4.28 -4.17
CA GLN A 94 7.19 -3.10 -4.67
C GLN A 94 7.14 -2.00 -3.62
N VAL A 95 6.84 -2.33 -2.37
CA VAL A 95 6.91 -1.38 -1.26
C VAL A 95 8.36 -0.89 -1.05
N ALA A 96 9.36 -1.78 -1.07
CA ALA A 96 10.76 -1.37 -0.96
C ALA A 96 11.21 -0.43 -2.09
N LYS A 97 10.66 -0.57 -3.31
CA LYS A 97 10.92 0.34 -4.43
C LYS A 97 10.44 1.77 -4.12
N VAL A 98 9.28 1.91 -3.50
CA VAL A 98 8.74 3.21 -3.05
C VAL A 98 9.60 3.83 -1.94
N LEU A 99 9.97 3.03 -0.93
CA LEU A 99 10.83 3.48 0.16
C LEU A 99 12.19 3.96 -0.34
N ARG A 100 12.78 3.26 -1.31
CA ARG A 100 14.04 3.64 -1.96
C ARG A 100 13.93 5.00 -2.65
N GLY A 101 12.77 5.31 -3.21
CA GLY A 101 12.47 6.61 -3.81
C GLY A 101 12.29 7.74 -2.79
N GLY A 102 12.39 7.47 -1.49
CA GLY A 102 12.18 8.44 -0.41
C GLY A 102 10.69 8.78 -0.18
N ALA A 103 9.79 8.00 -0.76
CA ALA A 103 8.37 8.06 -0.44
C ALA A 103 8.10 7.26 0.85
N ALA A 104 7.13 7.72 1.64
CA ALA A 104 6.74 7.12 2.92
C ALA A 104 7.82 7.04 4.03
N ASN A 105 8.64 8.09 4.18
CA ASN A 105 9.68 8.17 5.22
C ASN A 105 9.15 7.95 6.65
N ILE A 106 7.93 8.36 6.97
CA ILE A 106 7.34 8.17 8.30
C ILE A 106 7.13 6.66 8.57
N ALA A 107 6.51 5.95 7.63
CA ALA A 107 6.32 4.51 7.71
C ALA A 107 7.65 3.76 7.79
N LEU A 108 8.66 4.24 7.04
CA LEU A 108 10.02 3.73 7.09
C LEU A 108 10.61 3.84 8.50
N THR A 109 10.62 5.04 9.09
CA THR A 109 11.16 5.26 10.43
C THR A 109 10.47 4.40 11.47
N ILE A 110 9.13 4.37 11.47
CA ILE A 110 8.37 3.54 12.42
C ILE A 110 8.73 2.06 12.28
N ALA A 111 8.83 1.54 11.05
CA ALA A 111 9.16 0.14 10.82
C ALA A 111 10.61 -0.19 11.23
N VAL A 112 11.57 0.70 10.97
CA VAL A 112 12.96 0.50 11.41
C VAL A 112 13.05 0.50 12.93
N ASP A 113 12.39 1.45 13.61
CA ASP A 113 12.37 1.54 15.08
C ASP A 113 11.75 0.29 15.72
N GLN A 114 10.72 -0.29 15.09
CA GLN A 114 10.12 -1.54 15.57
C GLN A 114 11.02 -2.77 15.39
N ILE A 115 11.91 -2.77 14.38
CA ILE A 115 12.82 -3.89 14.10
C ILE A 115 14.09 -3.78 14.93
N LEU A 116 14.70 -2.58 14.98
CA LEU A 116 16.03 -2.35 15.56
C LEU A 116 15.98 -1.65 16.92
N GLY A 117 14.86 -1.05 17.31
CA GLY A 117 14.79 -0.09 18.40
C GLY A 117 15.26 1.30 17.97
N ALA A 118 15.45 2.20 18.95
CA ALA A 118 15.94 3.56 18.72
C ALA A 118 17.46 3.56 18.44
N VAL A 119 17.83 3.16 17.23
CA VAL A 119 19.22 3.10 16.76
C VAL A 119 19.45 4.14 15.66
N ASP A 120 20.63 4.74 15.61
CA ASP A 120 21.01 5.62 14.50
C ASP A 120 21.21 4.81 13.20
N TRP A 121 20.46 5.20 12.16
CA TRP A 121 20.50 4.53 10.87
C TRP A 121 20.43 5.50 9.70
N ILE A 122 20.93 5.05 8.56
CA ILE A 122 20.85 5.76 7.27
C ILE A 122 20.25 4.85 6.22
N LEU A 123 19.38 5.40 5.36
CA LEU A 123 18.93 4.70 4.17
C LEU A 123 20.07 4.69 3.14
N ASP A 124 20.37 3.52 2.60
CA ASP A 124 21.27 3.31 1.46
C ASP A 124 20.44 2.84 0.26
N PRO A 125 19.94 3.79 -0.56
CA PRO A 125 19.08 3.46 -1.70
C PRO A 125 19.79 2.69 -2.80
N ALA A 126 21.12 2.82 -2.90
CA ALA A 126 21.91 2.17 -3.95
C ALA A 126 21.99 0.65 -3.73
N ASN A 127 22.05 0.23 -2.47
CA ASN A 127 22.15 -1.18 -2.09
C ASN A 127 20.85 -1.77 -1.51
N ASN A 128 19.74 -1.02 -1.53
CA ASN A 128 18.42 -1.47 -1.05
C ASN A 128 18.43 -1.90 0.41
N GLN A 129 19.09 -1.13 1.27
CA GLN A 129 19.28 -1.49 2.67
C GLN A 129 19.30 -0.27 3.58
N ILE A 130 19.05 -0.51 4.86
CA ILE A 130 19.34 0.40 5.95
C ILE A 130 20.71 0.04 6.49
N VAL A 131 21.59 1.02 6.67
CA VAL A 131 22.87 0.87 7.34
C VAL A 131 22.75 1.47 8.73
N TYR A 132 23.07 0.69 9.75
CA TYR A 132 22.95 1.11 11.15
C TYR A 132 24.17 0.67 11.94
N LYS A 133 24.34 1.31 13.10
CA LYS A 133 25.42 1.00 14.04
C LYS A 133 24.83 0.27 15.23
N ASN A 134 25.52 -0.75 15.73
CA ASN A 134 25.15 -1.30 17.02
C ASN A 134 25.67 -0.37 18.13
N ASP A 135 24.81 -0.02 19.08
CA ASP A 135 25.26 0.56 20.35
C ASP A 135 26.09 -0.50 21.10
N CYS A 136 27.41 -0.39 20.96
CA CYS A 136 28.34 -1.32 21.57
C CYS A 136 28.53 -0.92 23.05
N THR A 137 27.60 -1.33 23.91
CA THR A 137 27.61 -1.00 25.36
C THR A 137 28.39 -1.99 26.23
N LYS A 138 29.14 -2.93 25.65
CA LYS A 138 29.92 -3.95 26.39
C LYS A 138 31.38 -3.54 26.59
N SER A 139 31.98 -3.95 27.71
CA SER A 139 33.39 -3.70 28.10
C SER A 139 34.44 -4.21 27.10
N ASP A 140 34.03 -5.06 26.16
CA ASP A 140 34.90 -5.77 25.21
C ASP A 140 34.81 -5.20 23.78
N CYS A 141 34.04 -4.12 23.57
CA CYS A 141 33.97 -3.49 22.26
C CYS A 141 35.27 -2.72 21.96
N PRO A 142 35.80 -2.78 20.73
CA PRO A 142 36.84 -1.87 20.27
C PRO A 142 36.33 -0.45 20.46
N THR A 143 37.06 0.37 21.21
CA THR A 143 36.71 1.78 21.39
C THR A 143 37.41 2.62 20.31
N PRO A 144 36.88 3.81 19.98
CA PRO A 144 37.53 4.73 19.04
C PRO A 144 38.89 5.23 19.54
N PHE A 145 39.22 4.97 20.81
CA PHE A 145 40.46 5.33 21.44
C PHE A 145 41.24 4.10 21.90
N MET A 146 42.57 4.21 21.88
CA MET A 146 43.45 3.35 22.65
C MET A 146 43.54 3.86 24.09
N TRP A 147 43.70 2.92 25.01
CA TRP A 147 43.71 3.15 26.44
C TRP A 147 45.10 2.91 27.01
N ARG A 148 45.51 3.76 27.94
CA ARG A 148 46.78 3.60 28.67
C ARG A 148 46.57 3.83 30.15
N THR A 149 47.21 3.00 30.96
CA THR A 149 47.30 3.18 32.41
C THR A 149 48.43 4.16 32.73
N ASN A 150 48.11 5.31 33.34
CA ASN A 150 49.06 6.38 33.66
C ASN A 150 49.94 6.82 32.46
N THR A 151 51.27 6.81 32.62
CA THR A 151 52.28 7.17 31.60
C THR A 151 53.05 5.97 31.03
N TYR A 152 52.58 4.75 31.22
CA TYR A 152 53.32 3.53 30.87
C TYR A 152 52.95 2.98 29.49
N ASP A 153 53.86 3.07 28.51
CA ASP A 153 53.57 2.69 27.12
C ASP A 153 53.33 1.18 26.92
N HIS A 154 53.86 0.31 27.79
CA HIS A 154 53.58 -1.13 27.73
C HIS A 154 52.13 -1.50 28.10
N THR A 155 51.33 -0.54 28.59
CA THR A 155 49.92 -0.75 28.98
C THR A 155 48.92 -0.35 27.90
N ILE A 156 49.41 0.04 26.72
CA ILE A 156 48.58 0.47 25.60
C ILE A 156 47.72 -0.71 25.12
N ALA A 157 46.40 -0.49 25.02
CA ALA A 157 45.44 -1.49 24.56
C ALA A 157 44.21 -0.88 23.86
N ASN A 158 43.45 -1.71 23.15
CA ASN A 158 42.29 -1.28 22.35
C ASN A 158 40.99 -1.20 23.16
N ASN A 159 41.04 -1.58 24.45
CA ASN A 159 39.96 -1.40 25.43
C ASN A 159 40.56 -1.17 26.84
N PRO A 160 39.80 -0.57 27.78
CA PRO A 160 40.29 -0.28 29.13
C PRO A 160 40.71 -1.54 29.90
N ASN A 161 40.03 -2.66 29.68
CA ASN A 161 40.24 -3.89 30.43
C ASN A 161 41.57 -4.56 30.12
N GLU A 162 41.90 -4.64 28.85
CA GLU A 162 43.20 -5.11 28.40
C GLU A 162 44.32 -4.16 28.86
N SER A 163 44.08 -2.85 28.96
CA SER A 163 45.06 -1.90 29.52
C SER A 163 45.32 -2.17 31.01
N CYS A 164 44.28 -2.40 31.82
CA CYS A 164 44.44 -2.83 33.22
C CYS A 164 45.25 -4.12 33.31
N PHE A 165 44.91 -5.11 32.49
CA PHE A 165 45.58 -6.41 32.52
C PHE A 165 47.05 -6.30 32.13
N LYS A 166 47.40 -5.52 31.10
CA LYS A 166 48.79 -5.25 30.71
C LYS A 166 49.59 -4.50 31.78
N PHE A 167 48.95 -3.63 32.57
CA PHE A 167 49.59 -3.03 33.75
C PHE A 167 49.88 -4.08 34.83
N ALA A 168 49.04 -5.10 34.95
CA ALA A 168 49.21 -6.12 35.98
C ALA A 168 50.26 -7.20 35.64
N GLN A 169 50.45 -7.53 34.36
CA GLN A 169 51.34 -8.62 33.93
C GLN A 169 52.82 -8.50 34.38
N PRO A 170 53.48 -7.32 34.36
CA PRO A 170 54.89 -7.19 34.74
C PRO A 170 55.16 -7.36 36.25
N ALA A 171 54.11 -7.42 37.08
CA ALA A 171 54.23 -7.28 38.53
C ALA A 171 54.20 -8.62 39.31
N ASP A 172 54.07 -9.75 38.61
CA ASP A 172 54.42 -11.06 39.19
C ASP A 172 55.94 -11.10 39.43
N THR A 173 56.30 -10.81 40.67
CA THR A 173 57.68 -10.73 41.15
C THR A 173 57.88 -11.75 42.25
N ARG A 174 59.11 -11.89 42.76
CA ARG A 174 59.38 -12.70 43.96
C ARG A 174 58.63 -12.19 45.21
N LEU A 175 58.07 -10.98 45.18
CA LEU A 175 57.49 -10.31 46.35
C LEU A 175 55.97 -10.11 46.24
N LEU A 176 55.45 -10.00 45.02
CA LEU A 176 54.04 -9.75 44.75
C LEU A 176 53.51 -10.74 43.71
N LYS A 177 52.32 -11.27 43.95
CA LYS A 177 51.56 -12.07 43.01
C LYS A 177 50.27 -11.35 42.64
N TYR A 178 50.00 -11.22 41.36
CA TYR A 178 48.74 -10.73 40.84
C TYR A 178 47.59 -11.71 41.18
N VAL A 179 46.49 -11.20 41.74
CA VAL A 179 45.31 -12.00 42.09
C VAL A 179 44.16 -11.70 41.14
N SER A 180 43.76 -10.43 41.06
CA SER A 180 42.64 -10.00 40.23
C SER A 180 42.67 -8.49 39.99
N HIS A 181 41.87 -8.05 39.02
CA HIS A 181 41.51 -6.64 38.88
C HIS A 181 40.00 -6.51 38.62
N THR A 182 39.48 -5.33 38.93
CA THR A 182 38.14 -4.89 38.54
C THR A 182 38.23 -3.48 37.97
N ILE A 183 37.21 -3.08 37.20
CA ILE A 183 37.21 -1.81 36.49
C ILE A 183 35.97 -1.03 36.84
N GLU A 184 36.19 0.24 37.14
CA GLU A 184 35.14 1.19 37.47
C GLU A 184 35.19 2.35 36.47
N LYS A 185 34.08 2.61 35.78
CA LYS A 185 33.93 3.82 34.96
C LYS A 185 33.74 5.02 35.90
N THR A 186 34.51 6.08 35.69
CA THR A 186 34.33 7.32 36.46
C THR A 186 33.22 8.20 35.86
N SER A 187 32.88 9.30 36.52
CA SER A 187 31.93 10.30 36.01
C SER A 187 32.41 11.03 34.75
N TYR A 188 33.65 10.81 34.31
CA TYR A 188 34.21 11.38 33.08
C TYR A 188 34.24 10.30 32.00
N ASP A 189 33.76 10.63 30.79
CA ASP A 189 33.51 9.65 29.72
C ASP A 189 34.74 8.91 29.20
N ASP A 190 35.95 9.38 29.54
CA ASP A 190 37.22 8.85 29.07
C ASP A 190 38.19 8.41 30.18
N ILE A 191 37.68 8.16 31.38
CA ILE A 191 38.52 7.78 32.53
C ILE A 191 37.94 6.56 33.25
N TYR A 192 38.77 5.52 33.39
CA TYR A 192 38.49 4.33 34.18
C TYR A 192 39.47 4.17 35.33
N LYS A 193 39.05 3.50 36.40
CA LYS A 193 39.92 3.06 37.49
C LYS A 193 40.06 1.54 37.45
N CYS A 194 41.30 1.06 37.39
CA CYS A 194 41.62 -0.33 37.66
C CYS A 194 41.85 -0.49 39.16
N HIS A 195 41.06 -1.33 39.81
CA HIS A 195 41.29 -1.75 41.18
C HIS A 195 41.96 -3.12 41.16
N PHE A 196 43.22 -3.17 41.55
CA PHE A 196 44.02 -4.40 41.58
C PHE A 196 44.08 -4.99 42.99
N VAL A 197 44.07 -6.31 43.06
CA VAL A 197 44.38 -7.08 44.26
C VAL A 197 45.69 -7.81 44.03
N TRP A 198 46.65 -7.56 44.92
CA TRP A 198 47.99 -8.16 44.91
C TRP A 198 48.21 -8.94 46.19
N TYR A 199 48.71 -10.16 46.10
CA TYR A 199 49.16 -10.92 47.26
C TYR A 199 50.64 -10.63 47.52
N SER A 200 50.98 -10.17 48.73
CA SER A 200 52.36 -9.95 49.14
C SER A 200 52.91 -11.16 49.90
N TYR A 201 54.02 -11.71 49.43
CA TYR A 201 54.71 -12.81 50.10
C TYR A 201 55.41 -12.37 51.38
N SER A 202 55.85 -11.11 51.48
CA SER A 202 56.55 -10.59 52.65
C SER A 202 55.63 -10.30 53.83
N SER A 203 54.39 -9.88 53.56
CA SER A 203 53.39 -9.63 54.61
C SER A 203 52.32 -10.72 54.73
N ALA A 204 52.35 -11.74 53.86
CA ALA A 204 51.34 -12.80 53.77
C ALA A 204 49.90 -12.25 53.70
N SER A 205 49.71 -11.14 53.00
CA SER A 205 48.44 -10.40 52.96
C SER A 205 48.13 -9.85 51.58
N ASN A 206 46.85 -9.60 51.31
CA ASN A 206 46.43 -8.88 50.12
C ASN A 206 46.65 -7.37 50.31
N SER A 207 47.06 -6.70 49.24
CA SER A 207 47.11 -5.25 49.13
C SER A 207 46.30 -4.81 47.91
N THR A 208 45.66 -3.66 48.01
CA THR A 208 44.90 -3.07 46.92
C THR A 208 45.68 -1.90 46.32
N GLN A 209 45.65 -1.81 44.99
CA GLN A 209 46.22 -0.67 44.27
C GLN A 209 45.22 -0.16 43.25
N VAL A 210 45.20 1.15 43.06
CA VAL A 210 44.32 1.78 42.08
C VAL A 210 45.17 2.47 41.03
N ALA A 211 44.95 2.15 39.76
CA ALA A 211 45.55 2.87 38.64
C ALA A 211 44.48 3.55 37.80
N THR A 212 44.82 4.69 37.20
CA THR A 212 43.92 5.43 36.32
C THR A 212 44.24 5.10 34.87
N ILE A 213 43.21 4.74 34.10
CA ILE A 213 43.28 4.56 32.66
C ILE A 213 42.66 5.78 32.00
N LYS A 214 43.32 6.29 30.98
CA LYS A 214 42.79 7.34 30.12
C LYS A 214 42.86 6.91 28.66
N SER A 215 41.93 7.41 27.85
CA SER A 215 42.12 7.46 26.41
C SER A 215 43.35 8.33 26.12
N PHE A 216 44.20 7.92 25.18
CA PHE A 216 45.43 8.68 24.88
C PHE A 216 45.67 8.90 23.39
N ALA A 217 45.12 8.06 22.52
CA ALA A 217 45.23 8.18 21.08
C ALA A 217 44.00 7.58 20.39
N PRO A 218 43.68 7.98 19.15
CA PRO A 218 42.75 7.24 18.31
C PRO A 218 43.21 5.79 18.13
N ASN A 219 42.28 4.84 18.15
CA ASN A 219 42.57 3.44 17.89
C ASN A 219 42.67 3.21 16.37
N PRO A 220 43.86 2.82 15.84
CA PRO A 220 44.05 2.61 14.40
C PRO A 220 43.32 1.36 13.89
N ASP A 221 42.98 0.42 14.77
CA ASP A 221 42.26 -0.82 14.46
C ASP A 221 40.75 -0.67 14.71
N PHE A 222 40.27 0.54 15.00
CA PHE A 222 38.85 0.80 15.19
C PHE A 222 38.16 0.89 13.83
N GLU A 223 37.54 -0.21 13.44
CA GLU A 223 36.48 -0.20 12.42
C GLU A 223 35.13 -0.30 13.12
N GLU A 224 34.28 0.72 12.92
CA GLU A 224 32.88 0.62 13.33
C GLU A 224 32.21 -0.50 12.52
N GLU A 225 31.81 -1.59 13.20
CA GLU A 225 31.09 -2.68 12.57
C GLU A 225 29.71 -2.18 12.10
N LYS A 226 29.64 -1.79 10.83
CA LYS A 226 28.39 -1.40 10.18
C LYS A 226 27.55 -2.64 9.94
N LYS A 227 26.28 -2.57 10.33
CA LYS A 227 25.29 -3.60 10.03
C LYS A 227 24.30 -3.11 9.01
N THR A 228 23.70 -4.07 8.33
CA THR A 228 22.76 -3.82 7.24
C THR A 228 21.44 -4.52 7.52
N LEU A 229 20.33 -3.86 7.23
CA LEU A 229 18.99 -4.42 7.25
C LEU A 229 18.38 -4.27 5.85
N PRO A 230 18.04 -5.37 5.15
CA PRO A 230 17.46 -5.28 3.82
C PRO A 230 16.15 -4.49 3.81
N LEU A 231 15.98 -3.61 2.83
CA LEU A 231 14.78 -2.77 2.71
C LEU A 231 13.51 -3.60 2.48
N GLN A 232 13.64 -4.79 1.90
CA GLN A 232 12.52 -5.73 1.77
C GLN A 232 12.03 -6.25 3.13
N THR A 233 12.90 -6.41 4.13
CA THR A 233 12.52 -6.77 5.50
C THR A 233 11.74 -5.64 6.16
N VAL A 234 12.20 -4.41 5.97
CA VAL A 234 11.49 -3.21 6.46
C VAL A 234 10.14 -3.04 5.76
N ALA A 235 10.10 -3.25 4.44
CA ALA A 235 8.88 -3.20 3.64
C ALA A 235 7.86 -4.25 4.09
N GLN A 236 8.31 -5.48 4.40
CA GLN A 236 7.43 -6.50 4.97
C GLN A 236 6.83 -6.04 6.30
N LYS A 237 7.63 -5.37 7.15
CA LYS A 237 7.12 -4.82 8.41
C LYS A 237 6.09 -3.71 8.19
N ILE A 238 6.29 -2.87 7.17
CA ILE A 238 5.30 -1.86 6.77
C ILE A 238 4.00 -2.52 6.30
N ILE A 239 4.05 -3.59 5.51
CA ILE A 239 2.87 -4.35 5.10
C ILE A 239 2.09 -4.87 6.32
N GLU A 240 2.79 -5.50 7.28
CA GLU A 240 2.16 -5.96 8.54
C GLU A 240 1.50 -4.82 9.31
N ASN A 241 2.16 -3.67 9.39
CA ASN A 241 1.62 -2.49 10.08
C ASN A 241 0.39 -1.93 9.35
N ALA A 242 0.38 -1.94 8.01
CA ALA A 242 -0.75 -1.48 7.22
C ALA A 242 -1.98 -2.38 7.43
N ASP A 243 -1.77 -3.71 7.45
CA ASP A 243 -2.80 -4.70 7.78
C ASP A 243 -3.30 -4.55 9.23
N ALA A 244 -2.43 -4.13 10.15
CA ALA A 244 -2.79 -3.82 11.53
C ALA A 244 -3.50 -2.44 11.68
N GLY A 245 -3.65 -1.67 10.61
CA GLY A 245 -4.39 -0.40 10.61
C GLY A 245 -3.54 0.87 10.78
N SER A 246 -2.21 0.79 10.65
CA SER A 246 -1.35 1.98 10.68
C SER A 246 -1.56 2.83 9.43
N LEU A 247 -2.01 4.08 9.61
CA LEU A 247 -2.30 5.01 8.52
C LEU A 247 -1.05 5.33 7.69
N ASP A 248 0.10 5.59 8.33
CA ASP A 248 1.35 5.88 7.61
C ASP A 248 1.79 4.69 6.77
N ALA A 249 1.63 3.48 7.30
CA ALA A 249 1.95 2.25 6.58
C ALA A 249 0.98 2.01 5.41
N GLN A 250 -0.32 2.26 5.60
CA GLN A 250 -1.32 2.19 4.53
C GLN A 250 -1.01 3.18 3.40
N VAL A 251 -0.54 4.40 3.72
CA VAL A 251 -0.08 5.36 2.71
C VAL A 251 1.08 4.77 1.91
N ALA A 252 2.07 4.17 2.57
CA ALA A 252 3.21 3.54 1.89
C ALA A 252 2.78 2.41 0.93
N THR A 253 1.84 1.56 1.34
CA THR A 253 1.35 0.46 0.51
C THR A 253 0.44 0.95 -0.62
N MET A 254 -0.33 2.02 -0.41
CA MET A 254 -1.11 2.68 -1.47
C MET A 254 -0.21 3.36 -2.50
N ASP A 255 0.88 4.00 -2.09
CA ASP A 255 1.88 4.56 -3.01
C ASP A 255 2.52 3.46 -3.86
N ALA A 256 2.79 2.29 -3.25
CA ALA A 256 3.30 1.13 -3.98
C ALA A 256 2.26 0.59 -4.97
N ALA A 257 0.99 0.51 -4.60
CA ALA A 257 -0.10 0.14 -5.50
C ALA A 257 -0.24 1.13 -6.68
N ALA A 258 -0.13 2.44 -6.42
CA ALA A 258 -0.14 3.46 -7.46
C ALA A 258 1.07 3.32 -8.40
N GLN A 259 2.24 2.97 -7.87
CA GLN A 259 3.42 2.72 -8.68
C GLN A 259 3.26 1.49 -9.58
N ILE A 260 2.58 0.43 -9.13
CA ILE A 260 2.24 -0.73 -9.97
C ILE A 260 1.38 -0.31 -11.16
N LEU A 261 0.38 0.55 -10.95
CA LEU A 261 -0.45 1.09 -12.04
C LEU A 261 0.37 1.94 -13.02
N ALA A 262 1.32 2.73 -12.51
CA ALA A 262 2.22 3.54 -13.33
C ALA A 262 3.18 2.66 -14.15
N ASP A 263 3.73 1.61 -13.54
CA ASP A 263 4.61 0.64 -14.18
C ASP A 263 3.85 -0.15 -15.27
N ALA A 264 2.57 -0.47 -15.03
CA ALA A 264 1.70 -1.14 -16.00
C ALA A 264 1.56 -0.37 -17.32
N ALA A 265 1.78 0.95 -17.35
CA ALA A 265 1.82 1.72 -18.59
C ALA A 265 2.88 1.23 -19.58
N ASN A 266 3.95 0.62 -19.07
CA ASN A 266 5.09 0.15 -19.83
C ASN A 266 5.24 -1.39 -19.80
N ASP A 267 4.36 -2.08 -19.08
CA ASP A 267 4.34 -3.54 -18.96
C ASP A 267 2.99 -4.09 -19.43
N GLN A 268 2.98 -4.57 -20.69
CA GLN A 268 1.79 -5.12 -21.33
C GLN A 268 1.20 -6.32 -20.57
N VAL A 269 2.03 -7.13 -19.88
CA VAL A 269 1.55 -8.30 -19.14
C VAL A 269 0.78 -7.84 -17.91
N THR A 270 1.34 -6.91 -17.15
CA THR A 270 0.68 -6.33 -15.97
C THR A 270 -0.57 -5.53 -16.37
N GLN A 271 -0.49 -4.73 -17.44
CA GLN A 271 -1.64 -4.01 -17.99
C GLN A 271 -2.79 -4.95 -18.34
N GLN A 272 -2.50 -6.02 -19.09
CA GLN A 272 -3.53 -6.97 -19.52
C GLN A 272 -4.15 -7.70 -18.32
N SER A 273 -3.34 -8.06 -17.31
CA SER A 273 -3.85 -8.68 -16.08
C SER A 273 -4.85 -7.78 -15.35
N ILE A 274 -4.59 -6.47 -15.27
CA ILE A 274 -5.52 -5.50 -14.67
C ILE A 274 -6.79 -5.38 -15.52
N VAL A 275 -6.66 -5.27 -16.85
CA VAL A 275 -7.81 -5.21 -17.77
C VAL A 275 -8.68 -6.46 -17.63
N ASP A 276 -8.09 -7.65 -17.57
CA ASP A 276 -8.83 -8.89 -17.42
C ASP A 276 -9.61 -8.93 -16.08
N GLN A 277 -9.01 -8.45 -14.98
CA GLN A 277 -9.71 -8.33 -13.70
C GLN A 277 -10.89 -7.36 -13.79
N LEU A 278 -10.68 -6.21 -14.43
CA LEU A 278 -11.72 -5.20 -14.63
C LEU A 278 -12.89 -5.74 -15.46
N GLU A 279 -12.59 -6.41 -16.58
CA GLU A 279 -13.57 -7.02 -17.46
C GLU A 279 -14.36 -8.13 -16.76
N ASN A 280 -13.68 -9.00 -16.00
CA ASN A 280 -14.29 -10.10 -15.26
C ASN A 280 -15.19 -9.62 -14.11
N ASN A 281 -14.86 -8.49 -13.48
CA ASN A 281 -15.64 -7.91 -12.39
C ASN A 281 -16.67 -6.87 -12.84
N ALA A 282 -16.76 -6.61 -14.15
CA ALA A 282 -17.62 -5.58 -14.69
C ALA A 282 -19.11 -5.89 -14.48
N LYS A 283 -19.85 -4.83 -14.15
CA LYS A 283 -21.29 -4.88 -13.91
C LYS A 283 -21.97 -3.77 -14.70
N CYS A 284 -23.16 -4.09 -15.20
CA CYS A 284 -24.09 -3.13 -15.76
C CYS A 284 -25.02 -2.59 -14.67
N PRO A 285 -25.61 -1.40 -14.83
CA PRO A 285 -26.52 -0.83 -13.82
C PRO A 285 -27.72 -1.73 -13.50
N SER A 286 -28.28 -2.39 -14.51
CA SER A 286 -29.37 -3.36 -14.36
C SER A 286 -28.92 -4.74 -13.82
N GLY A 287 -27.60 -4.97 -13.75
CA GLY A 287 -27.01 -6.28 -13.50
C GLY A 287 -27.13 -7.28 -14.68
N ILE A 288 -27.66 -6.86 -15.83
CA ILE A 288 -27.81 -7.71 -17.02
C ILE A 288 -26.79 -7.29 -18.09
N MET A 289 -25.98 -8.25 -18.52
CA MET A 289 -24.95 -8.08 -19.53
C MET A 289 -25.08 -9.16 -20.61
N SER A 290 -24.91 -8.79 -21.87
CA SER A 290 -24.89 -9.73 -22.99
C SER A 290 -23.56 -10.51 -23.03
N LYS A 291 -23.51 -11.59 -23.81
CA LYS A 291 -22.26 -12.35 -24.03
C LYS A 291 -21.17 -11.52 -24.73
N SER A 292 -21.58 -10.50 -25.46
CA SER A 292 -20.71 -9.54 -26.16
C SER A 292 -20.34 -8.33 -25.30
N GLY A 293 -20.70 -8.32 -24.00
CA GLY A 293 -20.33 -7.26 -23.06
C GLY A 293 -21.23 -6.02 -23.11
N GLN A 294 -22.39 -6.09 -23.75
CA GLN A 294 -23.34 -4.98 -23.81
C GLN A 294 -24.18 -4.93 -22.53
N CYS A 295 -24.50 -3.72 -22.10
CA CYS A 295 -25.34 -3.50 -20.94
C CYS A 295 -26.80 -3.33 -21.31
N TRP A 296 -27.66 -4.00 -20.54
CA TRP A 296 -29.08 -3.69 -20.52
C TRP A 296 -29.31 -2.43 -19.68
N VAL A 297 -29.92 -1.39 -20.25
CA VAL A 297 -30.12 -0.09 -19.58
C VAL A 297 -31.55 0.14 -19.10
N CYS A 298 -32.50 -0.65 -19.59
CA CYS A 298 -33.87 -0.65 -19.09
C CYS A 298 -33.95 -1.35 -17.73
N THR A 299 -35.13 -1.35 -17.11
CA THR A 299 -35.31 -2.01 -15.80
C THR A 299 -35.06 -3.50 -15.91
N LYS A 300 -34.66 -4.11 -14.78
CA LYS A 300 -34.40 -5.56 -14.73
C LYS A 300 -35.69 -6.35 -14.94
N GLU A 301 -36.81 -5.79 -14.50
CA GLU A 301 -38.17 -6.34 -14.61
C GLU A 301 -38.65 -6.36 -16.07
N ASP A 302 -38.25 -5.36 -16.88
CA ASP A 302 -38.61 -5.27 -18.30
C ASP A 302 -37.86 -6.29 -19.17
N TYR A 303 -36.67 -6.74 -18.74
CA TYR A 303 -35.84 -7.65 -19.52
C TYR A 303 -36.56 -8.92 -20.00
N PRO A 304 -37.20 -9.73 -19.13
CA PRO A 304 -37.94 -10.90 -19.59
C PRO A 304 -39.12 -10.54 -20.49
N VAL A 305 -39.80 -9.41 -20.26
CA VAL A 305 -40.98 -9.01 -21.05
C VAL A 305 -40.58 -8.62 -22.47
N ILE A 306 -39.60 -7.74 -22.59
CA ILE A 306 -39.15 -7.21 -23.89
C ILE A 306 -38.48 -8.33 -24.71
N THR A 307 -37.56 -9.08 -24.11
CA THR A 307 -36.86 -10.15 -24.84
C THR A 307 -37.80 -11.30 -25.23
N GLN A 308 -38.82 -11.62 -24.42
CA GLN A 308 -39.81 -12.63 -24.77
C GLN A 308 -40.72 -12.18 -25.92
N ARG A 309 -41.15 -10.91 -25.93
CA ARG A 309 -41.93 -10.35 -27.05
C ARG A 309 -41.15 -10.50 -28.37
N THR A 310 -39.86 -10.17 -28.36
CA THR A 310 -39.04 -10.29 -29.57
C THR A 310 -38.85 -11.75 -30.00
N LYS A 311 -38.66 -12.68 -29.05
CA LYS A 311 -38.58 -14.12 -29.35
C LYS A 311 -39.87 -14.64 -29.98
N LEU A 312 -41.03 -14.28 -29.43
CA LEU A 312 -42.33 -14.71 -29.96
C LEU A 312 -42.59 -14.14 -31.36
N ALA A 313 -42.33 -12.84 -31.57
CA ALA A 313 -42.50 -12.21 -32.88
C ALA A 313 -41.53 -12.79 -33.93
N LYS A 314 -40.31 -13.16 -33.52
CA LYS A 314 -39.35 -13.85 -34.38
C LYS A 314 -39.82 -15.26 -34.78
N VAL A 315 -40.39 -16.01 -33.83
CA VAL A 315 -40.95 -17.34 -34.12
C VAL A 315 -42.13 -17.23 -35.09
N GLU A 316 -43.00 -16.25 -34.90
CA GLU A 316 -44.17 -16.06 -35.75
C GLU A 316 -43.79 -15.66 -37.19
N THR A 317 -42.85 -14.73 -37.35
CA THR A 317 -42.32 -14.37 -38.68
C THR A 317 -41.63 -15.56 -39.37
N ALA A 318 -40.88 -16.37 -38.61
CA ALA A 318 -40.27 -17.59 -39.15
C ALA A 318 -41.31 -18.65 -39.54
N ARG A 319 -42.37 -18.84 -38.74
CA ARG A 319 -43.47 -19.78 -39.00
C ARG A 319 -44.24 -19.42 -40.27
N LEU A 320 -44.50 -18.14 -40.49
CA LEU A 320 -45.21 -17.66 -41.68
C LEU A 320 -44.33 -17.67 -42.94
N GLY A 321 -43.01 -17.57 -42.78
CA GLY A 321 -42.06 -17.60 -43.88
C GLY A 321 -42.08 -16.34 -44.76
N LYS A 322 -41.50 -16.44 -45.95
CA LYS A 322 -41.37 -15.32 -46.89
C LYS A 322 -42.69 -15.00 -47.58
N CYS A 323 -42.87 -13.75 -47.99
CA CYS A 323 -43.96 -13.35 -48.88
C CYS A 323 -43.67 -13.76 -50.33
N LEU A 324 -44.72 -14.24 -51.00
CA LEU A 324 -44.69 -14.72 -52.38
C LEU A 324 -45.80 -14.01 -53.20
N PRO A 325 -45.57 -13.70 -54.49
CA PRO A 325 -46.50 -12.94 -55.33
C PRO A 325 -47.85 -13.64 -55.61
N GLU A 326 -47.89 -14.96 -55.44
CA GLU A 326 -49.08 -15.79 -55.59
C GLU A 326 -50.01 -15.80 -54.35
N MET A 327 -49.55 -15.25 -53.22
CA MET A 327 -50.37 -15.18 -52.00
C MET A 327 -51.57 -14.24 -52.18
N ASP A 328 -52.69 -14.55 -51.51
CA ASP A 328 -53.82 -13.64 -51.43
C ASP A 328 -53.56 -12.47 -50.46
N ASN A 329 -54.38 -11.43 -50.55
CA ASN A 329 -54.23 -10.23 -49.72
C ASN A 329 -54.31 -10.56 -48.22
N THR A 330 -55.12 -11.55 -47.80
CA THR A 330 -55.23 -11.97 -46.39
C THR A 330 -53.93 -12.55 -45.86
N ALA A 331 -53.31 -13.47 -46.61
CA ALA A 331 -52.05 -14.11 -46.28
C ALA A 331 -50.89 -13.11 -46.27
N LEU A 332 -50.92 -12.10 -47.15
CA LEU A 332 -49.97 -10.99 -47.17
C LEU A 332 -50.15 -10.08 -45.96
N PHE A 333 -51.38 -9.68 -45.62
CA PHE A 333 -51.66 -8.85 -44.45
C PHE A 333 -51.22 -9.50 -43.13
N ILE A 334 -51.47 -10.80 -42.95
CA ILE A 334 -51.01 -11.54 -41.77
C ILE A 334 -49.48 -11.46 -41.62
N ARG A 335 -48.75 -11.60 -42.73
CA ARG A 335 -47.27 -11.50 -42.74
C ARG A 335 -46.78 -10.09 -42.51
N ILE A 336 -47.41 -9.08 -43.12
CA ILE A 336 -47.09 -7.66 -42.87
C ILE A 336 -47.21 -7.35 -41.39
N ASN A 337 -48.31 -7.76 -40.75
CA ASN A 337 -48.53 -7.54 -39.32
C ASN A 337 -47.48 -8.27 -38.46
N ALA A 338 -47.15 -9.52 -38.80
CA ALA A 338 -46.12 -10.27 -38.09
C ALA A 338 -44.72 -9.62 -38.22
N PHE A 339 -44.34 -9.16 -39.42
CA PHE A 339 -43.08 -8.44 -39.62
C PHE A 339 -43.06 -7.10 -38.87
N ASN A 340 -44.16 -6.34 -38.90
CA ASN A 340 -44.26 -5.08 -38.18
C ASN A 340 -44.14 -5.28 -36.66
N GLU A 341 -44.80 -6.31 -36.10
CA GLU A 341 -44.65 -6.64 -34.68
C GLU A 341 -43.23 -7.07 -34.33
N PHE A 342 -42.56 -7.85 -35.19
CA PHE A 342 -41.16 -8.19 -34.99
C PHE A 342 -40.25 -6.98 -35.01
N VAL A 343 -40.44 -6.05 -35.96
CA VAL A 343 -39.70 -4.79 -36.03
C VAL A 343 -39.92 -3.97 -34.77
N GLN A 344 -41.16 -3.79 -34.31
CA GLN A 344 -41.47 -3.01 -33.10
C GLN A 344 -40.87 -3.66 -31.85
N ALA A 345 -40.99 -4.98 -31.70
CA ALA A 345 -40.36 -5.70 -30.61
C ALA A 345 -38.84 -5.52 -30.61
N ARG A 346 -38.21 -5.57 -31.80
CA ARG A 346 -36.76 -5.41 -31.94
C ARG A 346 -36.30 -3.99 -31.67
N VAL A 347 -37.01 -2.97 -32.15
CA VAL A 347 -36.73 -1.55 -31.83
C VAL A 347 -36.79 -1.32 -30.32
N ASN A 348 -37.80 -1.87 -29.65
CA ASN A 348 -37.94 -1.75 -28.19
C ASN A 348 -36.85 -2.51 -27.42
N GLU A 349 -36.36 -3.64 -27.93
CA GLU A 349 -35.23 -4.33 -27.32
C GLU A 349 -33.90 -3.59 -27.59
N ASN A 350 -33.74 -3.05 -28.79
CA ASN A 350 -32.58 -2.29 -29.23
C ASN A 350 -32.37 -1.02 -28.39
N SER A 351 -33.44 -0.31 -28.03
CA SER A 351 -33.35 0.85 -27.15
C SER A 351 -32.83 0.53 -25.74
N CYS A 352 -32.89 -0.75 -25.33
CA CYS A 352 -32.44 -1.22 -24.02
C CYS A 352 -31.02 -1.77 -24.01
N TRP A 353 -30.36 -1.98 -25.15
CA TRP A 353 -28.98 -2.50 -25.20
C TRP A 353 -27.96 -1.41 -25.57
N VAL A 354 -26.90 -1.28 -24.76
CA VAL A 354 -25.81 -0.32 -24.99
C VAL A 354 -24.43 -0.98 -24.84
N PRO A 355 -23.53 -0.90 -25.84
CA PRO A 355 -23.80 -0.40 -27.18
C PRO A 355 -24.80 -1.29 -27.91
N LEU A 356 -25.39 -0.77 -28.98
CA LEU A 356 -26.40 -1.48 -29.76
C LEU A 356 -25.82 -2.73 -30.45
N ASP A 357 -26.55 -3.85 -30.46
CA ASP A 357 -26.10 -5.10 -31.08
C ASP A 357 -26.22 -5.03 -32.62
N PRO A 358 -25.12 -5.14 -33.38
CA PRO A 358 -25.19 -5.06 -34.84
C PRO A 358 -26.07 -6.15 -35.47
N GLY A 359 -26.09 -7.35 -34.89
CA GLY A 359 -26.95 -8.45 -35.33
C GLY A 359 -28.43 -8.21 -35.02
N HIS A 360 -28.75 -7.49 -33.95
CA HIS A 360 -30.12 -7.06 -33.67
C HIS A 360 -30.58 -5.96 -34.62
N VAL A 361 -29.70 -5.01 -34.96
CA VAL A 361 -29.98 -3.98 -35.97
C VAL A 361 -30.24 -4.61 -37.34
N GLN A 362 -29.41 -5.58 -37.74
CA GLN A 362 -29.62 -6.28 -39.00
C GLN A 362 -30.96 -7.02 -39.02
N GLN A 363 -31.31 -7.70 -37.92
CA GLN A 363 -32.61 -8.40 -37.81
C GLN A 363 -33.80 -7.43 -37.90
N GLU A 364 -33.69 -6.25 -37.31
CA GLU A 364 -34.70 -5.20 -37.46
C GLU A 364 -34.87 -4.80 -38.93
N GLN A 365 -33.76 -4.56 -39.64
CA GLN A 365 -33.77 -4.17 -41.04
C GLN A 365 -34.34 -5.27 -41.94
N ASP A 366 -34.01 -6.53 -41.67
CA ASP A 366 -34.56 -7.70 -42.38
C ASP A 366 -36.09 -7.78 -42.20
N GLY A 367 -36.59 -7.48 -40.99
CA GLY A 367 -38.03 -7.39 -40.72
C GLY A 367 -38.71 -6.29 -41.53
N ARG A 368 -38.10 -5.10 -41.59
CA ARG A 368 -38.61 -3.97 -42.41
C ARG A 368 -38.65 -4.32 -43.89
N ASN A 369 -37.60 -4.95 -44.41
CA ASN A 369 -37.53 -5.41 -45.79
C ASN A 369 -38.58 -6.49 -46.08
N GLY A 370 -38.83 -7.39 -45.12
CA GLY A 370 -39.90 -8.39 -45.19
C GLY A 370 -41.28 -7.75 -45.36
N ALA A 371 -41.64 -6.81 -44.47
CA ALA A 371 -42.92 -6.10 -44.53
C ALA A 371 -43.10 -5.34 -45.86
N LEU A 372 -42.06 -4.64 -46.31
CA LEU A 372 -42.07 -3.91 -47.59
C LEU A 372 -42.30 -4.87 -48.77
N LYS A 373 -41.61 -6.01 -48.80
CA LYS A 373 -41.78 -7.00 -49.84
C LYS A 373 -43.21 -7.55 -49.91
N CYS A 374 -43.82 -7.84 -48.76
CA CYS A 374 -45.21 -8.28 -48.69
C CYS A 374 -46.18 -7.20 -49.20
N THR A 375 -45.93 -5.94 -48.83
CA THR A 375 -46.73 -4.79 -49.26
C THR A 375 -46.70 -4.63 -50.78
N ASN A 376 -45.55 -4.85 -51.41
CA ASN A 376 -45.40 -4.79 -52.87
C ASN A 376 -46.16 -5.90 -53.62
N TYR A 377 -46.63 -6.95 -52.94
CA TYR A 377 -47.42 -8.03 -53.53
C TYR A 377 -48.94 -7.87 -53.31
N LEU A 378 -49.38 -6.86 -52.55
CA LEU A 378 -50.80 -6.56 -52.39
C LEU A 378 -51.41 -6.12 -53.73
N LYS A 379 -52.61 -6.63 -54.03
CA LYS A 379 -53.35 -6.38 -55.27
C LYS A 379 -54.57 -5.49 -55.04
#